data_AF-A0A2V9D300-F1
#
_entry.id   AF-A0A2V9D300-F1
#
_cell.length_a   1.000
_cell.length_b   1.000
_cell.length_c   1.000
_cell.angle_alpha   90.00
_cell.angle_beta   90.00
_cell.angle_gamma   90.00
#
_symmetry.space_group_name_H-M   'P 1'
#
loop_
_entity.id
_entity.type
_entity.pdbx_description
1 polymer ?
#
loop_
_entity_poly.entity_id
_entity_poly.type
_entity_poly.pdbx_seq_one_letter_code
_entity_poly.pdbx_strand_id
1 'polypeptide(L)'
;MIRVMREQHEATSLSRKNGVIGTPFSGSTISPRAQIRVIREQHAAPESVMRRLEIAGGRNRFGEANYRAVWGWSRLAWVGGKWEDRNAAGELVRECVELRRVPKYAPQDRWHIERWLPPEAYGSPRAWYAQTIEREDGVSVPALGPYPERGEYEHCFTLEGPRGEFVQLTSAVAEYIACAIEAGRRSSPAERRKAIEQRERRSERDYDRWAWDVLDSGCPAFHGVPFVNVL
;
A
#
# COMPACT_ATOMS: atom_id res chain seq x y z
N MET A 1 12.96 2.81 0.54
CA MET A 1 12.21 1.66 1.10
C MET A 1 11.32 2.12 2.26
N ILE A 2 11.87 2.75 3.32
CA ILE A 2 11.08 3.37 4.42
C ILE A 2 10.13 4.48 3.91
N ARG A 3 10.52 5.22 2.87
CA ARG A 3 9.73 6.33 2.29
C ARG A 3 8.40 5.88 1.62
N VAL A 4 8.34 4.66 1.07
CA VAL A 4 7.17 4.17 0.32
C VAL A 4 6.03 3.71 1.26
N MET A 5 6.35 3.28 2.48
CA MET A 5 5.32 2.94 3.48
C MET A 5 4.71 4.17 4.15
N ARG A 6 5.39 5.33 4.11
CA ARG A 6 4.93 6.59 4.70
C ARG A 6 3.83 7.27 3.87
N GLU A 7 3.90 7.19 2.55
CA GLU A 7 2.97 7.86 1.63
C GLU A 7 1.58 7.20 1.56
N GLN A 8 1.45 5.91 1.91
CA GLN A 8 0.14 5.24 1.88
C GLN A 8 -0.78 5.56 3.07
N HIS A 9 -0.24 6.16 4.14
CA HIS A 9 -0.99 6.48 5.36
C HIS A 9 -1.80 7.78 5.24
N GLU A 10 -1.32 8.78 4.49
CA GLU A 10 -2.03 10.06 4.31
C GLU A 10 -3.33 9.92 3.50
N ALA A 11 -3.42 8.92 2.62
CA ALA A 11 -4.60 8.72 1.77
C ALA A 11 -5.82 8.14 2.52
N THR A 12 -5.63 7.55 3.71
CA THR A 12 -6.71 6.87 4.44
C THR A 12 -7.47 7.80 5.41
N SER A 13 -6.93 8.98 5.72
CA SER A 13 -7.53 9.90 6.72
C SER A 13 -8.55 10.89 6.13
N LEU A 14 -8.67 11.01 4.81
CA LEU A 14 -9.38 12.13 4.16
C LEU A 14 -10.79 11.84 3.60
N SER A 15 -11.37 10.65 3.82
CA SER A 15 -12.72 10.35 3.32
C SER A 15 -13.70 10.02 4.44
N ARG A 16 -14.43 11.04 4.91
CA ARG A 16 -15.89 11.07 5.18
C ARG A 16 -16.26 12.25 6.08
N LYS A 17 -16.92 13.25 5.48
CA LYS A 17 -17.69 14.31 6.15
C LYS A 17 -19.11 14.32 5.58
N ASN A 18 -20.04 14.85 6.39
CA ASN A 18 -21.51 15.05 6.19
C ASN A 18 -22.34 13.96 6.90
N GLY A 19 -23.32 14.23 7.76
CA GLY A 19 -23.95 15.46 8.26
C GLY A 19 -25.04 15.07 9.29
N VAL A 20 -25.37 15.99 10.20
CA VAL A 20 -26.18 15.83 11.43
C VAL A 20 -27.69 16.05 11.18
N ILE A 21 -28.58 15.46 12.00
CA ILE A 21 -29.70 16.10 12.78
C ILE A 21 -30.66 15.02 13.38
N GLY A 22 -31.01 15.13 14.67
CA GLY A 22 -32.41 14.88 15.15
C GLY A 22 -32.73 13.87 16.27
N THR A 23 -32.50 14.26 17.54
CA THR A 23 -33.34 14.09 18.77
C THR A 23 -33.86 12.73 19.32
N PRO A 24 -34.17 12.62 20.63
CA PRO A 24 -33.88 11.46 21.47
C PRO A 24 -35.12 10.65 21.91
N PHE A 25 -34.98 9.36 22.24
CA PHE A 25 -35.90 8.70 23.18
C PHE A 25 -35.31 7.49 23.92
N SER A 26 -35.46 7.58 25.24
CA SER A 26 -35.50 6.60 26.34
C SER A 26 -35.34 5.09 26.07
N GLY A 27 -34.41 4.51 26.84
CA GLY A 27 -34.71 3.39 27.75
C GLY A 27 -34.99 2.02 27.15
N SER A 28 -33.93 1.22 26.92
CA SER A 28 -34.07 -0.23 26.86
C SER A 28 -32.73 -0.95 27.02
N THR A 29 -32.67 -1.75 28.09
CA THR A 29 -31.98 -3.03 28.27
C THR A 29 -30.68 -3.23 27.50
N ILE A 30 -29.56 -3.27 28.22
CA ILE A 30 -28.21 -3.58 27.69
C ILE A 30 -28.24 -4.98 27.08
N SER A 31 -28.50 -5.03 25.77
CA SER A 31 -28.37 -6.22 24.95
C SER A 31 -26.90 -6.67 24.96
N PRO A 32 -26.61 -7.97 25.08
CA PRO A 32 -25.23 -8.47 25.07
C PRO A 32 -24.54 -7.95 23.82
N ARG A 33 -23.45 -7.19 24.01
CA ARG A 33 -22.65 -6.50 22.98
C ARG A 33 -22.56 -7.36 21.73
N ALA A 34 -23.35 -7.01 20.71
CA ALA A 34 -23.26 -7.64 19.41
C ALA A 34 -21.83 -7.46 18.91
N GLN A 35 -21.04 -8.54 18.91
CA GLN A 35 -19.72 -8.54 18.31
C GLN A 35 -19.89 -8.20 16.83
N ILE A 36 -19.48 -6.99 16.46
CA ILE A 36 -19.39 -6.60 15.04
C ILE A 36 -18.33 -7.50 14.42
N ARG A 37 -18.78 -8.53 13.70
CA ARG A 37 -17.90 -9.33 12.86
C ARG A 37 -17.73 -8.55 11.56
N VAL A 38 -16.62 -7.84 11.42
CA VAL A 38 -16.23 -7.27 10.13
C VAL A 38 -15.93 -8.44 9.19
N ILE A 39 -16.89 -8.77 8.33
CA ILE A 39 -16.71 -9.77 7.27
C ILE A 39 -15.85 -9.10 6.20
N ARG A 40 -14.54 -9.33 6.27
CA ARG A 40 -13.60 -8.90 5.23
C ARG A 40 -13.73 -9.88 4.06
N GLU A 41 -13.75 -9.36 2.84
CA GLU A 41 -13.65 -10.21 1.66
C GLU A 41 -12.31 -10.93 1.67
N GLN A 42 -12.35 -12.26 1.55
CA GLN A 42 -11.16 -13.11 1.56
C GLN A 42 -11.16 -13.95 0.30
N HIS A 43 -10.07 -13.87 -0.46
CA HIS A 43 -9.81 -14.75 -1.58
C HIS A 43 -8.50 -15.51 -1.35
N ALA A 44 -8.51 -16.79 -1.71
CA ALA A 44 -7.32 -17.63 -1.81
C ALA A 44 -6.86 -17.65 -3.26
N ALA A 45 -5.56 -17.50 -3.50
CA ALA A 45 -5.02 -17.62 -4.84
C ALA A 45 -5.22 -19.07 -5.33
N PRO A 46 -5.65 -19.30 -6.58
CA PRO A 46 -5.77 -20.65 -7.12
C PRO A 46 -4.42 -21.38 -7.06
N GLU A 47 -4.45 -22.68 -6.76
CA GLU A 47 -3.23 -23.49 -6.61
C GLU A 47 -2.37 -23.51 -7.89
N SER A 48 -3.01 -23.56 -9.05
CA SER A 48 -2.35 -23.48 -10.35
C SER A 48 -1.53 -22.19 -10.52
N VAL A 49 -2.05 -21.06 -10.02
CA VAL A 49 -1.37 -19.77 -10.04
C VAL A 49 -0.19 -19.77 -9.09
N MET A 50 -0.39 -20.23 -7.85
CA MET A 50 0.69 -20.31 -6.86
C MET A 50 1.84 -21.18 -7.38
N ARG A 51 1.51 -22.34 -7.96
CA ARG A 51 2.51 -23.24 -8.56
C ARG A 51 3.26 -22.59 -9.72
N ARG A 52 2.58 -21.82 -10.58
CA ARG A 52 3.25 -21.16 -11.71
C ARG A 52 4.24 -20.10 -11.24
N LEU A 53 3.86 -19.31 -10.24
CA LEU A 53 4.74 -18.31 -9.62
C LEU A 53 5.94 -18.97 -8.92
N GLU A 54 5.72 -20.09 -8.24
CA GLU A 54 6.79 -20.86 -7.61
C GLU A 54 7.81 -21.38 -8.63
N ILE A 55 7.35 -21.95 -9.75
CA ILE A 55 8.26 -22.45 -10.81
C ILE A 55 9.10 -21.29 -11.37
N ALA A 56 8.47 -20.16 -11.69
CA ALA A 56 9.16 -19.00 -12.24
C ALA A 56 10.16 -18.35 -11.25
N GLY A 57 9.74 -18.24 -9.98
CA GLY A 57 10.49 -17.58 -8.92
C GLY A 57 11.50 -18.45 -8.19
N GLY A 58 11.33 -19.78 -8.25
CA GLY A 58 11.98 -20.72 -7.36
C GLY A 58 11.49 -20.63 -5.91
N ARG A 59 12.18 -21.35 -5.03
CA ARG A 59 11.92 -21.36 -3.59
C ARG A 59 12.99 -20.60 -2.80
N ASN A 60 12.62 -20.08 -1.64
CA ASN A 60 13.53 -19.45 -0.69
C ASN A 60 14.27 -20.52 0.14
N ARG A 61 15.18 -20.07 1.03
CA ARG A 61 15.98 -20.97 1.90
C ARG A 61 15.15 -21.83 2.87
N PHE A 62 13.87 -21.51 3.03
CA PHE A 62 12.92 -22.23 3.89
C PHE A 62 12.00 -23.15 3.10
N GLY A 63 12.19 -23.29 1.78
CA GLY A 63 11.38 -24.16 0.92
C GLY A 63 10.03 -23.57 0.50
N GLU A 64 9.78 -22.29 0.82
CA GLU A 64 8.56 -21.56 0.43
C GLU A 64 8.77 -20.84 -0.92
N ALA A 65 7.70 -20.51 -1.65
CA ALA A 65 7.81 -19.84 -2.95
C ALA A 65 8.41 -18.42 -2.82
N ASN A 66 9.36 -18.05 -3.69
CA ASN A 66 9.92 -16.68 -3.68
C ASN A 66 8.91 -15.61 -4.11
N TYR A 67 7.82 -16.01 -4.77
CA TYR A 67 6.75 -15.12 -5.21
C TYR A 67 5.39 -15.72 -4.86
N ARG A 68 4.45 -14.87 -4.50
CA ARG A 68 3.07 -15.28 -4.21
C ARG A 68 2.07 -14.21 -4.62
N ALA A 69 0.83 -14.63 -4.88
CA ALA A 69 -0.31 -13.74 -5.04
C ALA A 69 -1.11 -13.70 -3.73
N VAL A 70 -1.46 -12.50 -3.27
CA VAL A 70 -2.26 -12.29 -2.05
C VAL A 70 -3.41 -11.33 -2.33
N TRP A 71 -4.56 -11.61 -1.72
CA TRP A 71 -5.67 -10.66 -1.71
C TRP A 71 -5.42 -9.55 -0.70
N GLY A 72 -5.65 -8.29 -1.08
CA GLY A 72 -5.29 -7.12 -0.28
C GLY A 72 -5.89 -7.14 1.13
N TRP A 73 -7.16 -7.51 1.26
CA TRP A 73 -7.83 -7.67 2.57
C TRP A 73 -7.27 -8.79 3.44
N SER A 74 -6.70 -9.83 2.82
CA SER A 74 -6.17 -11.00 3.53
C SER A 74 -4.76 -10.76 4.07
N ARG A 75 -4.00 -9.81 3.51
CA ARG A 75 -2.61 -9.54 3.89
C ARG A 75 -2.54 -8.46 4.96
N LEU A 76 -2.12 -8.83 6.17
CA LEU A 76 -1.89 -7.89 7.27
C LEU A 76 -0.40 -7.61 7.46
N ALA A 77 -0.05 -6.37 7.79
CA ALA A 77 1.28 -5.95 8.22
C ALA A 77 1.23 -5.32 9.61
N TRP A 78 2.38 -5.27 10.27
CA TRP A 78 2.54 -4.53 11.52
C TRP A 78 2.61 -3.03 11.23
N VAL A 79 1.83 -2.26 11.99
CA VAL A 79 1.88 -0.79 11.98
C VAL A 79 1.84 -0.32 13.43
N GLY A 80 2.90 0.37 13.84
CA GLY A 80 3.01 1.02 15.14
C GLY A 80 2.71 2.51 14.99
N GLY A 81 1.96 3.06 15.94
CA GLY A 81 1.63 4.48 15.93
C GLY A 81 0.51 4.82 16.91
N LYS A 82 0.02 6.05 16.82
CA LYS A 82 -1.16 6.51 17.55
C LYS A 82 -2.44 6.04 16.85
N TRP A 83 -3.33 5.43 17.62
CA TRP A 83 -4.60 4.91 17.16
C TRP A 83 -5.76 5.57 17.88
N GLU A 84 -6.80 5.89 17.11
CA GLU A 84 -8.11 6.29 17.62
C GLU A 84 -9.07 5.11 17.48
N ASP A 85 -9.58 4.59 18.59
CA ASP A 85 -10.67 3.63 18.55
C ASP A 85 -11.99 4.37 18.66
N ARG A 86 -12.85 4.17 17.67
CA ARG A 86 -14.19 4.77 17.60
C ARG A 86 -15.26 3.71 17.77
N ASN A 87 -16.38 4.07 18.42
CA ASN A 87 -17.53 3.19 18.56
C ASN A 87 -18.33 3.09 17.25
N ALA A 88 -19.43 2.33 17.26
CA ALA A 88 -20.30 2.16 16.09
C ALA A 88 -20.94 3.46 15.60
N ALA A 89 -21.10 4.47 16.48
CA ALA A 89 -21.60 5.80 16.13
C ALA A 89 -20.50 6.74 15.60
N GLY A 90 -19.25 6.29 15.55
CA GLY A 90 -18.09 7.08 15.12
C GLY A 90 -17.48 7.96 16.22
N GLU A 91 -17.98 7.86 17.46
CA GLU A 91 -17.49 8.63 18.59
C GLU A 91 -16.17 8.04 19.10
N LEU A 92 -15.22 8.92 19.47
CA LEU A 92 -13.93 8.52 20.00
C LEU A 92 -14.10 7.83 21.37
N VAL A 93 -13.60 6.60 21.48
CA VAL A 93 -13.63 5.78 22.69
C VAL A 93 -12.31 5.87 23.44
N ARG A 94 -11.18 5.74 22.72
CA ARG A 94 -9.83 5.91 23.29
C ARG A 94 -8.83 6.34 22.22
N GLU A 95 -7.78 6.99 22.68
CA GLU A 95 -6.52 7.14 21.95
C GLU A 95 -5.46 6.27 22.62
N CYS A 96 -4.67 5.54 21.84
CA CYS A 96 -3.56 4.73 22.35
C CYS A 96 -2.40 4.63 21.37
N VAL A 97 -1.17 4.64 21.87
CA VAL A 97 0.04 4.35 21.08
C VAL A 97 0.34 2.87 21.18
N GLU A 98 0.18 2.12 20.09
CA GLU A 98 0.40 0.67 20.10
C GLU A 98 0.74 0.12 18.71
N LEU A 99 1.16 -1.15 18.70
CA LEU A 99 1.46 -1.92 17.49
C LEU A 99 0.24 -2.76 17.10
N ARG A 100 -0.29 -2.58 15.89
CA ARG A 100 -1.46 -3.32 15.37
C ARG A 100 -1.14 -4.07 14.09
N ARG A 101 -1.90 -5.15 13.83
CA ARG A 101 -1.95 -5.80 12.52
C ARG A 101 -3.08 -5.22 11.70
N VAL A 102 -2.74 -4.51 10.62
CA VAL A 102 -3.71 -3.86 9.72
C VAL A 102 -3.50 -4.32 8.28
N PRO A 103 -4.50 -4.21 7.39
CA PRO A 103 -4.33 -4.51 5.97
C PRO A 103 -3.11 -3.78 5.40
N LYS A 104 -2.21 -4.52 4.75
CA LYS A 104 -0.95 -3.99 4.20
C LYS A 104 -1.18 -3.07 3.01
N TYR A 105 -2.25 -3.32 2.25
CA TYR A 105 -2.44 -2.72 0.94
C TYR A 105 -3.70 -1.86 0.85
N ALA A 106 -3.58 -0.77 0.12
CA ALA A 106 -4.70 -0.03 -0.47
C ALA A 106 -4.47 0.07 -2.00
N PRO A 107 -5.49 -0.12 -2.83
CA PRO A 107 -6.83 -0.63 -2.51
C PRO A 107 -6.81 -2.11 -2.05
N GLN A 108 -7.73 -2.45 -1.13
CA GLN A 108 -7.76 -3.75 -0.44
C GLN A 108 -8.44 -4.86 -1.25
N ASP A 109 -9.26 -4.48 -2.21
CA ASP A 109 -10.02 -5.33 -3.13
C ASP A 109 -9.22 -5.63 -4.42
N ARG A 110 -7.91 -5.86 -4.28
CA ARG A 110 -7.01 -6.21 -5.40
C ARG A 110 -6.12 -7.40 -5.05
N TRP A 111 -5.68 -8.08 -6.10
CA TRP A 111 -4.58 -9.04 -6.01
C TRP A 111 -3.25 -8.29 -6.04
N HIS A 112 -2.35 -8.69 -5.15
CA HIS A 112 -1.00 -8.14 -5.04
C HIS A 112 0.00 -9.27 -5.25
N ILE A 113 1.02 -9.02 -6.07
CA ILE A 113 2.16 -9.92 -6.18
C ILE A 113 3.21 -9.47 -5.19
N GLU A 114 3.59 -10.39 -4.31
CA GLU A 114 4.67 -10.20 -3.37
C GLU A 114 5.88 -11.04 -3.77
N ARG A 115 7.08 -10.52 -3.46
CA ARG A 115 8.35 -11.22 -3.54
C ARG A 115 8.95 -11.36 -2.16
N TRP A 116 9.38 -12.55 -1.81
CA TRP A 116 10.12 -12.81 -0.59
C TRP A 116 11.49 -12.11 -0.64
N LEU A 117 11.80 -11.36 0.41
CA LEU A 117 13.12 -10.81 0.65
C LEU A 117 13.75 -11.46 1.89
N PRO A 118 15.04 -11.78 1.83
CA PRO A 118 15.76 -12.35 2.96
C PRO A 118 15.93 -11.33 4.12
N PRO A 119 16.10 -11.78 5.38
CA PRO A 119 16.32 -10.89 6.53
C PRO A 119 17.44 -9.86 6.29
N GLU A 120 18.53 -10.29 5.66
CA GLU A 120 19.72 -9.47 5.40
C GLU A 120 19.42 -8.27 4.48
N ALA A 121 18.31 -8.29 3.74
CA ALA A 121 17.85 -7.14 2.96
C ALA A 121 17.38 -5.97 3.85
N TYR A 122 17.07 -6.22 5.12
CA TYR A 122 16.60 -5.25 6.11
C TYR A 122 17.71 -4.78 7.06
N GLY A 123 18.96 -5.22 6.84
CA GLY A 123 20.10 -4.91 7.70
C GLY A 123 20.18 -5.83 8.93
N SER A 124 20.87 -5.38 9.97
CA SER A 124 20.94 -6.13 11.24
C SER A 124 19.70 -5.86 12.11
N PRO A 125 19.32 -6.76 13.03
CA PRO A 125 18.23 -6.51 13.98
C PRO A 125 18.41 -5.20 14.76
N ARG A 126 19.65 -4.88 15.15
CA ARG A 126 19.98 -3.62 15.81
C ARG A 126 19.70 -2.41 14.91
N ALA A 127 20.12 -2.46 13.64
CA ALA A 127 19.86 -1.38 12.69
C ALA A 127 18.36 -1.22 12.41
N TRP A 128 17.62 -2.32 12.30
CA TRP A 128 16.17 -2.31 12.14
C TRP A 128 15.47 -1.55 13.26
N TYR A 129 15.73 -1.92 14.52
CA TYR A 129 15.10 -1.23 15.65
C TYR A 129 15.57 0.23 15.77
N ALA A 130 16.82 0.53 15.43
CA ALA A 130 17.30 1.91 15.41
C ALA A 130 16.62 2.78 14.34
N GLN A 131 16.19 2.18 13.21
CA GLN A 131 15.58 2.90 12.08
C GLN A 131 14.05 2.93 12.13
N THR A 132 13.42 2.01 12.86
CA THR A 132 11.96 1.80 12.81
C THR A 132 11.26 2.11 14.13
N ILE A 133 12.00 2.39 15.21
CA ILE A 133 11.39 2.91 16.43
C ILE A 133 11.07 4.38 16.23
N GLU A 134 9.78 4.70 16.32
CA GLU A 134 9.26 6.05 16.32
C GLU A 134 8.87 6.44 17.74
N ARG A 135 8.78 7.75 18.02
CA ARG A 135 8.35 8.28 19.32
C ARG A 135 7.07 9.06 19.13
N GLU A 136 5.99 8.56 19.70
CA GLU A 136 4.66 9.17 19.65
C GLU A 136 4.20 9.44 21.08
N ASP A 137 3.81 10.69 21.39
CA ASP A 137 3.40 11.11 22.74
C ASP A 137 4.41 10.72 23.85
N GLY A 138 5.71 10.73 23.53
CA GLY A 138 6.79 10.35 24.45
C GLY A 138 7.00 8.83 24.61
N VAL A 139 6.20 8.00 23.93
CA VAL A 139 6.29 6.55 23.94
C VAL A 139 7.02 6.06 22.69
N SER A 140 8.04 5.22 22.87
CA SER A 140 8.72 4.56 21.76
C SER A 140 7.89 3.39 21.24
N VAL A 141 7.55 3.39 19.95
CA VAL A 141 6.78 2.33 19.28
C VAL A 141 7.54 1.80 18.06
N PRO A 142 7.66 0.48 17.87
CA PRO A 142 8.26 -0.09 16.66
C PRO A 142 7.27 0.08 15.48
N ALA A 143 7.45 1.12 14.68
CA ALA A 143 6.51 1.50 13.62
C ALA A 143 6.26 0.39 12.58
N LEU A 144 7.27 -0.44 12.31
CA LEU A 144 7.18 -1.55 11.35
C LEU A 144 7.16 -2.94 12.02
N GLY A 145 7.00 -2.98 13.34
CA GLY A 145 7.01 -4.22 14.12
C GLY A 145 8.39 -4.87 14.30
N PRO A 146 8.43 -6.16 14.65
CA PRO A 146 9.67 -6.87 14.93
C PRO A 146 10.50 -7.08 13.66
N TYR A 147 11.82 -7.26 13.85
CA TYR A 147 12.72 -7.59 12.76
C TYR A 147 12.29 -8.92 12.07
N PRO A 148 12.22 -8.97 10.73
CA PRO A 148 11.75 -10.15 10.01
C PRO A 148 12.83 -11.25 9.92
N GLU A 149 12.99 -12.04 10.98
CA GLU A 149 14.03 -13.10 11.08
C GLU A 149 13.97 -14.18 9.99
N ARG A 150 12.78 -14.40 9.40
CA ARG A 150 12.58 -15.33 8.27
C ARG A 150 12.48 -14.63 6.92
N GLY A 151 12.77 -13.33 6.89
CA GLY A 151 12.49 -12.48 5.76
C GLY A 151 11.03 -12.06 5.72
N GLU A 152 10.68 -11.25 4.74
CA GLU A 152 9.32 -10.77 4.56
C GLU A 152 9.00 -10.63 3.07
N TYR A 153 7.76 -10.91 2.74
CA TYR A 153 7.18 -10.73 1.42
C TYR A 153 6.85 -9.26 1.19
N GLU A 154 7.55 -8.67 0.22
CA GLU A 154 7.38 -7.28 -0.18
C GLU A 154 6.61 -7.14 -1.48
N HIS A 155 5.85 -6.04 -1.56
CA HIS A 155 5.09 -5.71 -2.75
C HIS A 155 5.99 -5.61 -3.98
N CYS A 156 5.55 -6.21 -5.07
CA CYS A 156 6.15 -6.02 -6.39
C CYS A 156 5.24 -5.18 -7.27
N PHE A 157 3.97 -5.59 -7.41
CA PHE A 157 2.97 -4.82 -8.14
C PHE A 157 1.55 -5.30 -7.78
N THR A 158 0.60 -4.42 -8.05
CA THR A 158 -0.84 -4.66 -7.91
C THR A 158 -1.40 -5.11 -9.26
N LEU A 159 -2.31 -6.08 -9.25
CA LEU A 159 -3.06 -6.48 -10.46
C LEU A 159 -4.21 -5.50 -10.67
N GLU A 160 -3.95 -4.53 -11.52
CA GLU A 160 -4.90 -3.52 -11.94
C GLU A 160 -4.67 -3.17 -13.41
N GLY A 161 -5.72 -2.74 -14.08
CA GLY A 161 -5.59 -2.24 -15.44
C GLY A 161 -5.16 -0.76 -15.47
N PRO A 162 -5.01 -0.18 -16.67
CA PRO A 162 -4.41 1.16 -16.84
C PRO A 162 -5.13 2.30 -16.11
N ARG A 163 -6.40 2.11 -15.72
CA ARG A 163 -7.21 3.10 -15.00
C ARG A 163 -7.50 2.68 -13.56
N GLY A 164 -6.77 1.70 -13.02
CA GLY A 164 -6.98 1.17 -11.66
C GLY A 164 -8.14 0.17 -11.55
N GLU A 165 -8.67 -0.30 -12.69
CA GLU A 165 -9.73 -1.30 -12.71
C GLU A 165 -9.25 -2.64 -12.14
N PHE A 166 -10.16 -3.37 -11.52
CA PHE A 166 -9.89 -4.71 -11.01
C PHE A 166 -9.50 -5.66 -12.14
N VAL A 167 -8.41 -6.40 -11.95
CA VAL A 167 -8.00 -7.50 -12.83
C VAL A 167 -8.11 -8.83 -12.09
N GLN A 168 -8.91 -9.74 -12.63
CA GLN A 168 -9.06 -11.08 -12.10
C GLN A 168 -7.75 -11.86 -12.21
N LEU A 169 -7.39 -12.58 -11.13
CA LEU A 169 -6.25 -13.49 -11.13
C LEU A 169 -6.60 -14.77 -11.91
N THR A 170 -6.33 -14.76 -13.22
CA THR A 170 -6.51 -15.92 -14.11
C THR A 170 -5.18 -16.62 -14.39
N SER A 171 -5.23 -17.84 -14.93
CA SER A 171 -4.03 -18.56 -15.35
C SER A 171 -3.20 -17.81 -16.40
N ALA A 172 -3.85 -17.08 -17.32
CA ALA A 172 -3.15 -16.28 -18.33
C ALA A 172 -2.40 -15.09 -17.71
N VAL A 173 -3.01 -14.42 -16.72
CA VAL A 173 -2.34 -13.37 -15.95
C VAL A 173 -1.17 -13.95 -15.16
N ALA A 174 -1.35 -15.12 -14.54
CA ALA A 174 -0.25 -15.79 -13.83
C ALA A 174 0.92 -16.17 -14.76
N GLU A 175 0.63 -16.62 -15.98
CA GLU A 175 1.64 -16.91 -17.00
C GLU A 175 2.42 -15.64 -17.37
N TYR A 176 1.72 -14.54 -17.65
CA TYR A 176 2.34 -13.25 -17.94
C TYR A 176 3.29 -12.80 -16.82
N ILE A 177 2.83 -12.92 -15.57
CA ILE A 177 3.64 -12.58 -14.38
C ILE A 177 4.86 -13.49 -14.26
N ALA A 178 4.69 -14.79 -14.47
CA ALA A 178 5.78 -15.75 -14.45
C ALA A 178 6.85 -15.42 -15.50
N CYS A 179 6.45 -15.11 -16.73
CA CYS A 179 7.38 -14.66 -17.78
C CYS A 179 8.12 -13.39 -17.37
N ALA A 180 7.44 -12.42 -16.75
CA ALA A 180 8.08 -11.19 -16.26
C ALA A 180 9.11 -11.48 -15.14
N ILE A 181 8.80 -12.39 -14.22
CA ILE A 181 9.72 -12.84 -13.16
C ILE A 181 10.96 -13.49 -13.78
N GLU A 182 10.76 -14.43 -14.70
CA GLU A 182 11.86 -15.14 -15.38
C GLU A 182 12.75 -14.18 -16.17
N ALA A 183 12.14 -13.23 -16.90
CA ALA A 183 12.88 -12.19 -17.61
C ALA A 183 13.70 -11.32 -16.65
N GLY A 184 13.10 -10.84 -15.56
CA GLY A 184 13.78 -10.02 -14.56
C GLY A 184 14.94 -10.72 -13.86
N ARG A 185 14.89 -12.06 -13.70
CA ARG A 185 15.99 -12.86 -13.18
C ARG A 185 17.19 -12.92 -14.13
N ARG A 186 16.94 -12.87 -15.44
CA ARG A 186 17.99 -12.89 -16.47
C ARG A 186 18.64 -11.51 -16.65
N SER A 187 17.97 -10.43 -16.24
CA SER A 187 18.50 -9.08 -16.34
C SER A 187 19.60 -8.79 -15.33
N SER A 188 20.70 -8.21 -15.82
CA SER A 188 21.79 -7.71 -14.98
C SER A 188 21.31 -6.58 -14.04
N PRO A 189 22.01 -6.34 -12.92
CA PRO A 189 21.70 -5.21 -12.04
C PRO A 189 21.77 -3.85 -12.76
N ALA A 190 22.70 -3.70 -13.71
CA ALA A 190 22.86 -2.47 -14.50
C ALA A 190 21.65 -2.22 -15.42
N GLU A 191 21.18 -3.25 -16.11
CA GLU A 191 19.98 -3.18 -16.95
C GLU A 191 18.74 -2.85 -16.14
N ARG A 192 18.59 -3.47 -14.95
CA ARG A 192 17.49 -3.17 -14.03
C ARG A 192 17.51 -1.72 -13.57
N ARG A 193 18.67 -1.20 -13.17
CA ARG A 193 18.81 0.21 -12.77
C ARG A 193 18.48 1.16 -13.91
N LYS A 194 19.00 0.90 -15.11
CA LYS A 194 18.71 1.68 -16.32
C LYS A 194 17.22 1.66 -16.68
N ALA A 195 16.55 0.52 -16.54
CA ALA A 195 15.12 0.39 -16.81
C ALA A 195 14.27 1.21 -15.81
N ILE A 196 14.65 1.21 -14.52
CA ILE A 196 14.00 2.04 -13.49
C ILE A 196 14.17 3.52 -13.82
N GLU A 197 15.41 3.97 -14.07
CA GLU A 197 15.71 5.36 -14.42
C GLU A 197 14.97 5.80 -15.70
N GLN A 198 14.92 4.94 -16.72
CA GLN A 198 14.17 5.23 -17.94
C GLN A 198 12.67 5.37 -17.72
N ARG A 199 12.10 4.60 -16.77
CA ARG A 199 10.69 4.68 -16.38
C ARG A 199 10.41 5.97 -15.62
N GLU A 200 11.25 6.32 -14.65
CA GLU A 200 11.15 7.57 -13.89
C GLU A 200 11.22 8.77 -14.82
N ARG A 201 12.21 8.80 -15.72
CA ARG A 201 12.36 9.86 -16.73
C ARG A 201 11.19 9.91 -17.73
N ARG A 202 10.47 8.81 -17.94
CA ARG A 202 9.25 8.83 -18.77
C ARG A 202 8.10 9.45 -17.98
N SER A 203 7.92 9.04 -16.72
CA SER A 203 6.92 9.59 -15.82
C SER A 203 7.09 11.09 -15.58
N GLU A 204 8.33 11.57 -15.41
CA GLU A 204 8.63 13.01 -15.30
C GLU A 204 8.21 13.75 -16.56
N ARG A 205 8.53 13.22 -17.75
CA ARG A 205 8.13 13.83 -19.02
C ARG A 205 6.62 13.83 -19.23
N ASP A 206 5.93 12.78 -18.80
CA ASP A 206 4.47 12.70 -18.88
C ASP A 206 3.82 13.69 -17.90
N TYR A 207 4.39 13.87 -16.71
CA TYR A 207 3.97 14.89 -15.74
C TYR A 207 4.23 16.30 -16.25
N ASP A 208 5.44 16.59 -16.75
CA ASP A 208 5.78 17.91 -17.31
C ASP A 208 4.83 18.26 -18.45
N ARG A 209 4.57 17.31 -19.36
CA ARG A 209 3.61 17.51 -20.45
C ARG A 209 2.20 17.82 -19.92
N TRP A 210 1.72 17.02 -18.98
CA TRP A 210 0.41 17.27 -18.37
C TRP A 210 0.35 18.63 -17.67
N ALA A 211 1.39 19.01 -16.93
CA ALA A 211 1.47 20.30 -16.25
C ALA A 211 1.46 21.47 -17.25
N TRP A 212 2.18 21.34 -18.36
CA TRP A 212 2.12 22.31 -19.47
C TRP A 212 0.74 22.38 -20.09
N ASP A 213 0.10 21.25 -20.39
CA ASP A 213 -1.25 21.20 -20.96
C ASP A 213 -2.29 21.85 -20.04
N VAL A 214 -2.19 21.65 -18.72
CA VAL A 214 -3.07 22.29 -17.71
C VAL A 214 -2.82 23.78 -17.64
N LEU A 215 -1.57 24.22 -17.65
CA LEU A 215 -1.22 25.65 -17.63
C LEU A 215 -1.70 26.36 -18.90
N ASP A 216 -1.56 25.73 -20.06
CA ASP A 216 -2.01 26.27 -21.35
C ASP A 216 -3.54 26.30 -21.45
N SER A 217 -4.22 25.27 -20.94
CA SER A 217 -5.69 25.18 -20.92
C SER A 217 -6.34 26.11 -19.87
N GLY A 218 -5.60 26.49 -18.83
CA GLY A 218 -6.07 27.30 -17.70
C GLY A 218 -5.69 28.78 -17.77
N CYS A 219 -4.89 29.20 -18.76
CA CYS A 219 -4.52 30.59 -18.96
C CYS A 219 -5.42 31.19 -20.04
N PRO A 220 -6.39 32.07 -19.72
CA PRO A 220 -6.94 32.95 -20.73
C PRO A 220 -5.75 33.72 -21.29
N ALA A 221 -5.43 33.50 -22.57
CA ALA A 221 -4.42 34.27 -23.29
C ALA A 221 -4.60 35.74 -22.91
N PHE A 222 -3.59 36.30 -22.24
CA PHE A 222 -3.59 37.64 -21.66
C PHE A 222 -4.51 38.55 -22.47
N HIS A 223 -5.64 38.93 -21.86
CA HIS A 223 -6.73 39.66 -22.53
C HIS A 223 -6.30 41.06 -22.96
N GLY A 224 -5.39 41.19 -23.94
CA GLY A 224 -5.10 42.40 -24.70
C GLY A 224 -4.97 43.72 -23.91
N VAL A 225 -4.69 43.69 -22.61
CA VAL A 225 -4.67 44.91 -21.80
C VAL A 225 -3.27 45.49 -21.86
N PRO A 226 -3.12 46.70 -22.43
CA PRO A 226 -1.82 47.35 -22.53
C PRO A 226 -1.27 47.66 -21.13
N PHE A 227 0.04 47.46 -20.95
CA PHE A 227 0.77 47.88 -19.76
C PHE A 227 0.57 49.38 -19.52
N VAL A 228 -0.07 49.75 -18.40
CA VAL A 228 -0.10 51.12 -17.91
C VAL A 228 1.10 51.31 -16.99
N ASN A 229 2.07 52.12 -17.41
CA ASN A 229 3.12 52.61 -16.53
C ASN A 229 2.51 53.65 -15.59
N VAL A 230 2.62 53.41 -14.28
CA VAL A 230 2.33 54.42 -13.26
C VAL A 230 3.62 55.21 -13.05
N LEU A 231 3.56 56.52 -13.33
CA LEU A 231 4.60 57.51 -13.01
C LEU A 231 4.59 57.86 -11.52
#